data_AF-A0A927IUP8-F1
#
_entry.id   AF-A0A927IUP8-F1
#
_cell.length_a   1.000
_cell.length_b   1.000
_cell.length_c   1.000
_cell.angle_alpha   90.00
_cell.angle_beta   90.00
_cell.angle_gamma   90.00
#
_symmetry.space_group_name_H-M   'P 1'
#
loop_
_entity.id
_entity.type
_entity.pdbx_description
1 polymer ?
#
loop_
_entity_poly.entity_id
_entity_poly.type
_entity_poly.pdbx_seq_one_letter_code
_entity_poly.pdbx_strand_id
1 'polypeptide(L)'
;MRMRVLLAVLAVLATPALAQDTGRYAGDWQVTTGDGGTGMCRINLATNSGTFGLWATSLGCLGPMAMVNGWRSEAGNLHLLGFDGGTVATFSPDGRVLDGRFADGAPAVLAPLSGQNVASNNPPAAQNCIRHPASGYCADAADIAVPTAFPLWVRGAHALTIRAQPRMDSQKLGETSAGQCFMIDACQATPEGIRCHIAPGQNDLPSGYVLKHFNQDGTTFIGFQNFC
;
A
#
# COMPACT_ATOMS: atom_id res chain seq x y z
N MET A 1 -22.53 -43.87 -50.52
CA MET A 1 -21.39 -43.07 -50.03
C MET A 1 -21.94 -42.00 -49.11
N ARG A 2 -21.94 -42.21 -47.78
CA ARG A 2 -22.55 -41.29 -46.80
C ARG A 2 -21.45 -40.44 -46.16
N MET A 3 -21.46 -39.14 -46.48
CA MET A 3 -20.50 -38.14 -46.05
C MET A 3 -20.77 -37.77 -44.58
N ARG A 4 -19.83 -38.07 -43.68
CA ARG A 4 -19.89 -37.67 -42.26
C ARG A 4 -19.34 -36.25 -42.13
N VAL A 5 -20.19 -35.30 -41.78
CA VAL A 5 -19.82 -33.94 -41.40
C VAL A 5 -19.33 -33.97 -39.95
N LEU A 6 -18.06 -33.65 -39.71
CA LEU A 6 -17.53 -33.42 -38.37
C LEU A 6 -17.90 -31.99 -37.94
N LEU A 7 -18.71 -31.86 -36.89
CA LEU A 7 -18.88 -30.61 -36.16
C LEU A 7 -17.65 -30.37 -35.28
N ALA A 8 -16.92 -29.29 -35.54
CA ALA A 8 -15.90 -28.77 -34.63
C ALA A 8 -16.59 -27.93 -33.54
N VAL A 9 -16.53 -28.39 -32.29
CA VAL A 9 -16.99 -27.61 -31.13
C VAL A 9 -15.88 -26.65 -30.74
N LEU A 10 -16.06 -25.34 -31.00
CA LEU A 10 -15.23 -24.30 -30.40
C LEU A 10 -15.61 -24.15 -28.93
N ALA A 11 -14.72 -24.58 -28.03
CA ALA A 11 -14.81 -24.26 -26.61
C ALA A 11 -14.42 -22.80 -26.39
N VAL A 12 -15.40 -21.94 -26.13
CA VAL A 12 -15.17 -20.56 -25.68
C VAL A 12 -14.65 -20.64 -24.24
N LEU A 13 -13.35 -20.38 -24.04
CA LEU A 13 -12.75 -20.19 -22.73
C LEU A 13 -13.28 -18.87 -22.16
N ALA A 14 -14.35 -18.93 -21.36
CA ALA A 14 -14.80 -17.81 -20.56
C ALA A 14 -13.74 -17.57 -19.47
N THR A 15 -12.91 -16.54 -19.63
CA THR A 15 -12.09 -16.03 -18.53
C THR A 15 -13.03 -15.55 -17.42
N PRO A 16 -12.81 -15.94 -16.16
CA PRO A 16 -13.64 -15.46 -15.07
C PRO A 16 -13.47 -13.94 -14.98
N ALA A 17 -14.57 -13.20 -15.14
CA ALA A 17 -14.60 -11.79 -14.81
C ALA A 17 -14.31 -11.68 -13.31
N LEU A 18 -13.14 -11.13 -12.96
CA LEU A 18 -12.83 -10.79 -11.57
C LEU A 18 -13.94 -9.84 -11.10
N ALA A 19 -14.69 -10.26 -10.09
CA ALA A 19 -15.72 -9.44 -9.49
C ALA A 19 -15.07 -8.11 -9.03
N GLN A 20 -15.51 -7.00 -9.61
CA GLN A 20 -15.07 -5.69 -9.16
C GLN A 20 -15.56 -5.49 -7.72
N ASP A 21 -14.67 -5.08 -6.81
CA ASP A 21 -15.00 -4.80 -5.41
C ASP A 21 -15.72 -3.44 -5.32
N THR A 22 -16.94 -3.39 -5.88
CA THR A 22 -17.66 -2.14 -6.13
C THR A 22 -18.15 -1.50 -4.83
N GLY A 23 -18.55 -2.32 -3.85
CA GLY A 23 -19.06 -1.86 -2.56
C GLY A 23 -18.00 -1.15 -1.71
N ARG A 24 -16.72 -1.43 -1.94
CA ARG A 24 -15.61 -0.84 -1.19
C ARG A 24 -15.37 0.64 -1.50
N TYR A 25 -15.43 0.98 -2.78
CA TYR A 25 -15.08 2.33 -3.24
C TYR A 25 -16.31 3.21 -3.47
N ALA A 26 -17.50 2.64 -3.58
CA ALA A 26 -18.71 3.40 -3.85
C ALA A 26 -19.00 4.49 -2.79
N GLY A 27 -19.50 5.63 -3.25
CA GLY A 27 -19.94 6.77 -2.45
C GLY A 27 -19.14 8.05 -2.70
N ASP A 28 -19.28 9.04 -1.81
CA ASP A 28 -18.65 10.35 -1.93
C ASP A 28 -17.23 10.42 -1.35
N TRP A 29 -16.35 11.10 -2.08
CA TRP A 29 -14.94 11.30 -1.78
C TRP A 29 -14.56 12.77 -1.90
N GLN A 30 -13.74 13.26 -0.99
CA GLN A 30 -13.07 14.55 -1.06
C GLN A 30 -11.69 14.37 -1.69
N VAL A 31 -11.37 15.17 -2.69
CA VAL A 31 -10.07 15.13 -3.36
C VAL A 31 -9.14 16.18 -2.75
N THR A 32 -7.88 15.82 -2.52
CA THR A 32 -6.79 16.75 -2.18
C THR A 32 -5.62 16.52 -3.13
N THR A 33 -4.99 17.58 -3.65
CA THR A 33 -3.81 17.49 -4.54
C THR A 33 -2.58 18.11 -3.88
N GLY A 34 -1.38 17.73 -4.33
CA GLY A 34 -0.10 18.09 -3.70
C GLY A 34 0.20 19.59 -3.60
N ASP A 35 -0.48 20.45 -4.36
CA ASP A 35 -0.39 21.91 -4.32
C ASP A 35 -1.31 22.56 -3.27
N GLY A 36 -2.03 21.77 -2.47
CA GLY A 36 -2.82 22.26 -1.34
C GLY A 36 -4.16 22.88 -1.71
N GLY A 37 -4.68 22.67 -2.92
CA GLY A 37 -6.03 23.14 -3.23
C GLY A 37 -6.63 22.69 -4.56
N THR A 38 -7.57 21.74 -4.51
CA THR A 38 -8.60 21.55 -5.55
C THR A 38 -9.91 22.27 -5.23
N GLY A 39 -9.95 23.12 -4.19
CA GLY A 39 -11.22 23.65 -3.69
C GLY A 39 -12.14 22.53 -3.17
N MET A 40 -13.46 22.74 -3.20
CA MET A 40 -14.46 21.71 -2.84
C MET A 40 -14.60 20.61 -3.92
N CYS A 41 -13.48 20.06 -4.41
CA CYS A 41 -13.51 18.98 -5.39
C CYS A 41 -13.94 17.67 -4.75
N ARG A 42 -15.12 17.21 -5.14
CA ARG A 42 -15.73 15.97 -4.69
C ARG A 42 -15.93 15.03 -5.85
N ILE A 43 -15.77 13.73 -5.59
CA ILE A 43 -16.11 12.68 -6.54
C ILE A 43 -17.12 11.74 -5.91
N ASN A 44 -18.18 11.42 -6.65
CA ASN A 44 -19.10 10.35 -6.30
C ASN A 44 -18.81 9.13 -7.19
N LEU A 45 -18.54 7.99 -6.57
CA LEU A 45 -18.32 6.71 -7.22
C LEU A 45 -19.59 5.87 -7.11
N ALA A 46 -20.31 5.70 -8.20
CA ALA A 46 -21.57 4.95 -8.22
C ALA A 46 -21.33 3.50 -8.67
N THR A 47 -22.26 2.60 -8.34
CA THR A 47 -22.17 1.17 -8.71
C THR A 47 -22.92 0.81 -9.98
N ASN A 48 -23.61 1.76 -10.62
CA ASN A 48 -24.20 1.53 -11.93
C ASN A 48 -23.12 1.54 -13.02
N SER A 49 -23.34 0.73 -14.06
CA SER A 49 -22.47 0.72 -15.23
C SER A 49 -22.51 2.08 -15.96
N GLY A 50 -21.37 2.44 -16.51
CA GLY A 50 -21.18 3.53 -17.47
C GLY A 50 -20.44 3.02 -18.71
N THR A 51 -20.06 3.93 -19.60
CA THR A 51 -19.46 3.59 -20.90
C THR A 51 -18.12 2.84 -20.80
N PHE A 52 -17.28 3.20 -19.81
CA PHE A 52 -15.90 2.70 -19.68
C PHE A 52 -15.62 1.93 -18.39
N GLY A 53 -16.67 1.65 -17.61
CA GLY A 53 -16.55 1.06 -16.27
C GLY A 53 -17.81 1.34 -15.47
N LEU A 54 -17.64 1.62 -14.19
CA LEU A 54 -18.69 2.12 -13.33
C LEU A 54 -18.77 3.64 -13.41
N TRP A 55 -19.95 4.18 -13.16
CA TRP A 55 -20.19 5.61 -13.28
C TRP A 55 -19.50 6.40 -12.16
N ALA A 56 -18.84 7.49 -12.51
CA ALA A 56 -18.31 8.47 -11.56
C ALA A 56 -18.75 9.89 -11.94
N THR A 57 -18.91 10.75 -10.95
CA THR A 57 -19.14 12.19 -11.18
C THR A 57 -18.16 13.02 -10.38
N SER A 58 -17.69 14.11 -10.98
CA SER A 58 -16.87 15.11 -10.32
C SER A 58 -17.69 16.40 -10.09
N LEU A 59 -17.52 17.01 -8.92
CA LEU A 59 -18.20 18.24 -8.53
C LEU A 59 -17.18 19.22 -7.97
N GLY A 60 -17.14 20.44 -8.49
CA GLY A 60 -16.21 21.48 -8.01
C GLY A 60 -14.74 21.19 -8.31
N CYS A 61 -14.45 20.21 -9.18
CA CYS A 61 -13.11 19.82 -9.55
C CYS A 61 -12.57 20.65 -10.72
N LEU A 62 -11.26 20.89 -10.71
CA LEU A 62 -10.51 21.54 -11.78
C LEU A 62 -9.50 20.57 -12.39
N GLY A 63 -8.94 20.95 -13.55
CA GLY A 63 -7.90 20.16 -14.22
C GLY A 63 -8.37 18.76 -14.60
N PRO A 64 -7.49 17.73 -14.53
CA PRO A 64 -7.83 16.36 -14.90
C PRO A 64 -9.03 15.78 -14.13
N MET A 65 -9.23 16.18 -12.87
CA MET A 65 -10.35 15.69 -12.06
C MET A 65 -11.72 16.17 -12.55
N ALA A 66 -11.78 17.30 -13.26
CA ALA A 66 -13.01 17.76 -13.90
C ALA A 66 -13.49 16.79 -15.00
N MET A 67 -12.57 15.98 -15.55
CA MET A 67 -12.85 15.07 -16.66
C MET A 67 -13.29 13.67 -16.22
N VAL A 68 -13.30 13.38 -14.91
CA VAL A 68 -13.69 12.06 -14.40
C VAL A 68 -15.15 11.77 -14.73
N ASN A 69 -15.38 10.69 -15.47
CA ASN A 69 -16.71 10.22 -15.86
C ASN A 69 -16.94 8.74 -15.53
N GLY A 70 -15.88 8.00 -15.22
CA GLY A 70 -16.00 6.61 -14.80
C GLY A 70 -14.96 6.21 -13.78
N TRP A 71 -15.10 5.00 -13.28
CA TRP A 71 -14.10 4.36 -12.45
C TRP A 71 -14.13 2.85 -12.61
N ARG A 72 -13.05 2.19 -12.20
CA ARG A 72 -12.99 0.75 -12.06
C ARG A 72 -12.07 0.36 -10.92
N SER A 73 -12.32 -0.82 -10.36
CA SER A 73 -11.39 -1.48 -9.46
C SER A 73 -10.62 -2.55 -10.22
N GLU A 74 -9.29 -2.54 -10.14
CA GLU A 74 -8.41 -3.52 -10.76
C GLU A 74 -7.21 -3.79 -9.86
N ALA A 75 -6.89 -5.06 -9.61
CA ALA A 75 -5.78 -5.48 -8.73
C ALA A 75 -5.80 -4.85 -7.31
N GLY A 76 -6.97 -4.49 -6.81
CA GLY A 76 -7.12 -3.82 -5.51
C GLY A 76 -6.89 -2.31 -5.54
N ASN A 77 -6.66 -1.72 -6.70
CA ASN A 77 -6.54 -0.28 -6.91
C ASN A 77 -7.81 0.30 -7.53
N LEU A 78 -8.07 1.56 -7.21
CA LEU A 78 -9.10 2.37 -7.84
C LEU A 78 -8.48 3.14 -9.01
N HIS A 79 -9.07 3.00 -10.21
CA HIS A 79 -8.70 3.81 -11.36
C HIS A 79 -9.87 4.73 -11.72
N LEU A 80 -9.63 6.04 -11.73
CA LEU A 80 -10.58 7.03 -12.23
C LEU A 80 -10.37 7.20 -13.74
N LEU A 81 -11.47 7.26 -14.48
CA LEU A 81 -11.49 7.25 -15.94
C LEU A 81 -12.11 8.53 -16.49
N GLY A 82 -11.54 9.04 -17.57
CA GLY A 82 -12.02 10.19 -18.32
C GLY A 82 -13.16 9.86 -19.28
N PHE A 83 -13.66 10.88 -19.99
CA PHE A 83 -14.66 10.73 -21.06
C PHE A 83 -14.18 9.92 -22.26
N ASP A 84 -12.87 9.74 -22.41
CA ASP A 84 -12.22 8.92 -23.43
C ASP A 84 -11.93 7.49 -22.96
N GLY A 85 -12.27 7.17 -21.70
CA GLY A 85 -11.93 5.91 -21.05
C GLY A 85 -10.47 5.80 -20.59
N GLY A 86 -9.66 6.84 -20.78
CA GLY A 86 -8.29 6.91 -20.30
C GLY A 86 -8.22 7.08 -18.79
N THR A 87 -7.17 6.54 -18.16
CA THR A 87 -6.96 6.69 -16.71
C THR A 87 -6.54 8.11 -16.38
N VAL A 88 -7.38 8.81 -15.61
CA VAL A 88 -7.11 10.15 -15.06
C VAL A 88 -6.16 10.06 -13.87
N ALA A 89 -6.45 9.13 -12.96
CA ALA A 89 -5.67 8.91 -11.75
C ALA A 89 -5.84 7.47 -11.24
N THR A 90 -4.82 6.96 -10.57
CA THR A 90 -4.84 5.64 -9.91
C THR A 90 -4.59 5.82 -8.42
N PHE A 91 -5.39 5.16 -7.60
CA PHE A 91 -5.32 5.22 -6.15
C PHE A 91 -5.24 3.82 -5.55
N SER A 92 -4.45 3.72 -4.50
CA SER A 92 -4.28 2.55 -3.67
C SER A 92 -4.84 2.84 -2.28
N PRO A 93 -5.48 1.86 -1.62
CA PRO A 93 -5.90 2.01 -0.23
C PRO A 93 -4.71 2.30 0.70
N ASP A 94 -4.77 3.40 1.44
CA ASP A 94 -3.82 3.76 2.50
C ASP A 94 -4.58 4.11 3.78
N GLY A 95 -4.74 3.09 4.65
CA GLY A 95 -5.49 3.22 5.88
C GLY A 95 -6.95 3.64 5.66
N ARG A 96 -7.28 4.89 5.99
CA ARG A 96 -8.64 5.46 5.88
C ARG A 96 -8.85 6.31 4.63
N VAL A 97 -7.81 6.51 3.82
CA VAL A 97 -7.86 7.30 2.60
C VAL A 97 -7.41 6.42 1.43
N LEU A 98 -7.53 6.94 0.22
CA LEU A 98 -6.88 6.38 -0.96
C LEU A 98 -5.76 7.34 -1.35
N ASP A 99 -4.51 6.88 -1.30
CA ASP A 99 -3.37 7.63 -1.80
C ASP A 99 -3.16 7.28 -3.28
N GLY A 100 -2.86 8.27 -4.11
CA GLY A 100 -2.80 8.06 -5.54
C GLY A 100 -2.04 9.12 -6.30
N ARG A 101 -2.00 8.91 -7.62
CA ARG A 101 -1.31 9.79 -8.55
C ARG A 101 -2.11 9.96 -9.83
N PHE A 102 -2.02 11.15 -10.40
CA PHE A 102 -2.46 11.43 -11.76
C PHE A 102 -1.57 10.72 -12.79
N ALA A 103 -2.03 10.66 -14.04
CA ALA A 103 -1.26 10.09 -15.15
C ALA A 103 0.11 10.76 -15.37
N ASP A 104 0.26 12.04 -15.00
CA ASP A 104 1.52 12.79 -15.05
C ASP A 104 2.43 12.57 -13.82
N GLY A 105 1.98 11.77 -12.86
CA GLY A 105 2.70 11.48 -11.63
C GLY A 105 2.49 12.48 -10.48
N ALA A 106 1.68 13.53 -10.64
CA ALA A 106 1.34 14.43 -9.54
C ALA A 106 0.52 13.70 -8.46
N PRO A 107 0.77 13.94 -7.15
CA PRO A 107 0.09 13.23 -6.08
C PRO A 107 -1.34 13.73 -5.85
N ALA A 108 -2.22 12.82 -5.46
CA ALA A 108 -3.61 13.09 -5.10
C ALA A 108 -4.09 12.12 -4.02
N VAL A 109 -4.99 12.59 -3.14
CA VAL A 109 -5.58 11.80 -2.06
C VAL A 109 -7.10 11.87 -2.15
N LEU A 110 -7.77 10.73 -1.94
CA LEU A 110 -9.22 10.65 -1.76
C LEU A 110 -9.54 10.33 -0.30
N ALA A 111 -10.18 11.27 0.40
CA ALA A 111 -10.70 11.07 1.74
C ALA A 111 -12.22 10.75 1.68
N PRO A 112 -12.70 9.73 2.40
CA PRO A 112 -14.11 9.35 2.36
C PRO A 112 -14.99 10.41 3.02
N LEU A 113 -16.14 10.73 2.41
CA LEU A 113 -17.13 11.68 2.95
C LEU A 113 -18.39 11.00 3.50
N SER A 114 -18.58 9.71 3.25
CA SER A 114 -19.84 9.02 3.55
C SER A 114 -19.61 7.57 3.98
N GLY A 115 -19.13 7.37 5.21
CA GLY A 115 -19.11 6.07 5.87
C GLY A 115 -18.32 4.96 5.18
N GLN A 116 -17.56 5.27 4.12
CA GLN A 116 -16.78 4.27 3.40
C GLN A 116 -15.67 3.76 4.29
N ASN A 117 -15.65 2.44 4.46
CA ASN A 117 -14.58 1.75 5.13
C ASN A 117 -13.64 1.17 4.07
N VAL A 118 -12.69 1.99 3.61
CA VAL A 118 -11.57 1.50 2.77
C VAL A 118 -10.49 0.78 3.59
N ALA A 119 -10.68 0.75 4.91
CA ALA A 119 -9.74 0.26 5.90
C ALA A 119 -9.70 -1.28 6.04
N SER A 120 -10.37 -2.08 5.20
CA SER A 120 -10.28 -3.56 5.24
C SER A 120 -10.91 -4.21 3.97
N ASN A 121 -10.41 -5.27 3.29
CA ASN A 121 -9.41 -6.30 3.61
C ASN A 121 -8.87 -7.03 2.35
N ASN A 122 -7.66 -7.57 2.45
CA ASN A 122 -6.88 -8.40 1.50
C ASN A 122 -6.23 -7.70 0.28
N PRO A 123 -4.88 -7.55 0.29
CA PRO A 123 -4.09 -7.55 -0.94
C PRO A 123 -4.41 -8.80 -1.77
N PRO A 124 -4.21 -8.79 -3.10
CA PRO A 124 -4.20 -10.02 -3.88
C PRO A 124 -3.35 -11.09 -3.20
N ALA A 125 -3.76 -12.35 -3.31
CA ALA A 125 -3.09 -13.48 -2.67
C ALA A 125 -1.56 -13.39 -2.81
N ALA A 126 -0.90 -13.43 -1.65
CA ALA A 126 0.53 -13.32 -1.39
C ALA A 126 1.45 -13.34 -2.62
N GLN A 127 1.94 -12.14 -2.97
CA GLN A 127 3.36 -11.97 -3.23
C GLN A 127 3.86 -10.75 -2.43
N ASN A 128 4.44 -11.02 -1.25
CA ASN A 128 5.43 -10.16 -0.57
C ASN A 128 4.97 -8.86 0.14
N CYS A 129 3.76 -8.75 0.69
CA CYS A 129 3.42 -7.61 1.57
C CYS A 129 4.01 -7.79 2.99
N ILE A 130 4.94 -6.91 3.37
CA ILE A 130 5.41 -6.73 4.75
C ILE A 130 4.61 -5.59 5.38
N ARG A 131 4.10 -5.77 6.60
CA ARG A 131 3.12 -4.86 7.21
C ARG A 131 3.73 -3.88 8.23
N HIS A 132 3.07 -2.76 8.47
CA HIS A 132 3.37 -1.87 9.59
C HIS A 132 2.69 -2.40 10.87
N PRO A 133 3.41 -2.60 11.98
CA PRO A 133 2.87 -3.25 13.18
C PRO A 133 1.76 -2.46 13.88
N ALA A 134 1.82 -1.12 13.87
CA ALA A 134 0.79 -0.30 14.50
C ALA A 134 -0.54 -0.27 13.73
N SER A 135 -0.50 -0.36 12.39
CA SER A 135 -1.68 -0.17 11.54
C SER A 135 -2.20 -1.47 10.91
N GLY A 136 -1.35 -2.49 10.78
CA GLY A 136 -1.68 -3.75 10.12
C GLY A 136 -1.72 -3.66 8.59
N TYR A 137 -1.48 -2.49 8.00
CA TYR A 137 -1.43 -2.27 6.54
C TYR A 137 -0.05 -2.63 5.97
N CYS A 138 0.05 -2.81 4.64
CA CYS A 138 1.36 -2.97 3.99
C CYS A 138 2.19 -1.70 4.22
N ALA A 139 3.45 -1.88 4.59
CA ALA A 139 4.38 -0.79 4.75
C ALA A 139 4.81 -0.23 3.38
N ASP A 140 5.23 1.03 3.36
CA ASP A 140 5.79 1.67 2.16
C ASP A 140 7.03 0.91 1.66
N ALA A 141 7.23 0.88 0.34
CA ALA A 141 8.39 0.21 -0.26
C ALA A 141 9.73 0.76 0.28
N ALA A 142 9.78 2.06 0.55
CA ALA A 142 10.94 2.71 1.15
C ALA A 142 11.22 2.23 2.58
N ASP A 143 10.18 1.88 3.35
CA ASP A 143 10.28 1.35 4.70
C ASP A 143 10.53 -0.15 4.74
N ILE A 144 10.14 -0.88 3.70
CA ILE A 144 10.46 -2.31 3.54
C ILE A 144 11.92 -2.50 3.14
N ALA A 145 12.48 -1.58 2.34
CA ALA A 145 13.84 -1.72 1.83
C ALA A 145 14.86 -1.90 2.97
N VAL A 146 15.84 -2.77 2.76
CA VAL A 146 17.00 -2.88 3.66
C VAL A 146 17.95 -1.72 3.33
N PRO A 147 18.30 -0.87 4.30
CA PRO A 147 19.29 0.18 4.08
C PRO A 147 20.63 -0.38 3.61
N THR A 148 21.24 0.30 2.64
CA THR A 148 22.58 -0.02 2.12
C THR A 148 23.57 1.12 2.30
N ALA A 149 23.09 2.32 2.64
CA ALA A 149 23.90 3.49 2.97
C ALA A 149 23.84 3.75 4.48
N PHE A 150 25.01 3.88 5.11
CA PHE A 150 25.17 4.01 6.56
C PHE A 150 26.16 5.14 6.91
N PRO A 151 26.06 5.75 8.10
CA PRO A 151 25.02 5.53 9.12
C PRO A 151 23.65 6.09 8.69
N LEU A 152 22.57 5.55 9.23
CA LEU A 152 21.21 5.98 8.93
C LEU A 152 20.38 6.13 10.21
N TRP A 153 19.67 7.25 10.32
CA TRP A 153 18.64 7.45 11.34
C TRP A 153 17.35 6.75 10.92
N VAL A 154 16.85 5.90 11.81
CA VAL A 154 15.64 5.10 11.61
C VAL A 154 14.68 5.32 12.76
N ARG A 155 13.39 5.05 12.52
CA ARG A 155 12.33 5.17 13.53
C ARG A 155 11.72 3.81 13.81
N GLY A 156 11.72 3.38 15.08
CA GLY A 156 11.08 2.12 15.49
C GLY A 156 9.59 2.12 15.16
N ALA A 157 9.13 1.18 14.34
CA ALA A 157 7.70 1.03 14.03
C ALA A 157 6.95 0.35 15.19
N HIS A 158 7.68 -0.40 16.03
CA HIS A 158 7.23 -0.97 17.30
C HIS A 158 8.43 -1.13 18.26
N ALA A 159 8.18 -1.66 19.46
CA ALA A 159 9.25 -2.00 20.40
C ALA A 159 10.09 -3.18 19.88
N LEU A 160 11.38 -2.93 19.62
CA LEU A 160 12.31 -3.94 19.09
C LEU A 160 13.24 -4.44 20.18
N THR A 161 13.35 -5.76 20.32
CA THR A 161 14.37 -6.36 21.18
C THR A 161 15.77 -6.18 20.60
N ILE A 162 16.66 -5.56 21.38
CA ILE A 162 18.06 -5.37 21.06
C ILE A 162 18.84 -6.57 21.58
N ARG A 163 19.60 -7.25 20.71
CA ARG A 163 20.39 -8.44 21.06
C ARG A 163 21.88 -8.21 20.90
N ALA A 164 22.69 -8.89 21.71
CA ALA A 164 24.15 -8.73 21.67
C ALA A 164 24.80 -9.24 20.37
N GLN A 165 24.18 -10.23 19.73
CA GLN A 165 24.61 -10.82 18.46
C GLN A 165 23.44 -10.89 17.48
N PRO A 166 23.70 -10.99 16.17
CA PRO A 166 22.67 -11.04 15.13
C PRO A 166 22.01 -12.44 15.04
N ARG A 167 21.57 -12.99 16.18
CA ARG A 167 20.90 -14.30 16.31
C ARG A 167 19.78 -14.23 17.35
N MET A 168 18.75 -15.05 17.20
CA MET A 168 17.56 -15.02 18.06
C MET A 168 17.81 -15.52 19.49
N ASP A 169 18.77 -16.42 19.68
CA ASP A 169 19.17 -17.00 20.98
C ASP A 169 20.16 -16.12 21.76
N SER A 170 20.62 -15.02 21.17
CA SER A 170 21.56 -14.11 21.81
C SER A 170 20.93 -13.33 22.97
N GLN A 171 21.75 -12.95 23.95
CA GLN A 171 21.38 -12.15 25.11
C GLN A 171 20.58 -10.90 24.70
N LYS A 172 19.42 -10.69 25.34
CA LYS A 172 18.66 -9.43 25.28
C LYS A 172 19.41 -8.36 26.07
N LEU A 173 19.77 -7.27 25.40
CA LEU A 173 20.45 -6.12 26.01
C LEU A 173 19.46 -5.02 26.42
N GLY A 174 18.33 -4.93 25.71
CA GLY A 174 17.32 -3.90 25.94
C GLY A 174 16.22 -3.97 24.87
N GLU A 175 15.39 -2.95 24.84
CA GLU A 175 14.33 -2.76 23.84
C GLU A 175 14.26 -1.29 23.41
N THR A 176 13.93 -1.06 22.14
CA THR A 176 13.52 0.28 21.68
C THR A 176 12.07 0.55 22.05
N SER A 177 11.65 1.82 21.99
CA SER A 177 10.22 2.19 22.04
C SER A 177 9.65 2.41 20.63
N ALA A 178 8.35 2.21 20.47
CA ALA A 178 7.66 2.60 19.23
C ALA A 178 7.79 4.13 19.02
N GLY A 179 8.05 4.54 17.78
CA GLY A 179 8.31 5.93 17.41
C GLY A 179 9.69 6.47 17.82
N GLN A 180 10.50 5.71 18.56
CA GLN A 180 11.84 6.15 18.96
C GLN A 180 12.78 6.16 17.75
N CYS A 181 13.51 7.25 17.60
CA CYS A 181 14.56 7.33 16.59
C CYS A 181 15.90 6.83 17.13
N PHE A 182 16.62 6.09 16.31
CA PHE A 182 17.94 5.58 16.62
C PHE A 182 18.78 5.44 15.36
N MET A 183 20.10 5.38 15.52
CA MET A 183 21.03 5.28 14.41
C MET A 183 21.48 3.83 14.22
N ILE A 184 21.47 3.37 12.98
CA ILE A 184 22.08 2.10 12.58
C ILE A 184 23.29 2.35 11.70
N ASP A 185 24.30 1.49 11.79
CA ASP A 185 25.57 1.62 11.04
C ASP A 185 25.89 0.43 10.14
N ALA A 186 25.14 -0.67 10.25
CA ALA A 186 25.25 -1.82 9.37
C ALA A 186 23.97 -2.65 9.38
N CYS A 187 23.74 -3.40 8.29
CA CYS A 187 22.75 -4.47 8.23
C CYS A 187 23.35 -5.73 7.60
N GLN A 188 22.93 -6.89 8.08
CA GLN A 188 23.37 -8.20 7.58
C GLN A 188 22.22 -9.20 7.51
N ALA A 189 22.28 -10.08 6.51
CA ALA A 189 21.36 -11.20 6.40
C ALA A 189 21.72 -12.31 7.39
N THR A 190 20.71 -12.88 8.03
CA THR A 190 20.81 -14.01 8.95
C THR A 190 19.70 -15.01 8.62
N PRO A 191 19.80 -16.29 9.04
CA PRO A 191 18.73 -17.27 8.83
C PRO A 191 17.36 -16.80 9.34
N GLU A 192 17.34 -15.93 10.35
CA GLU A 192 16.13 -15.42 10.97
C GLU A 192 15.62 -14.10 10.37
N GLY A 193 16.34 -13.54 9.39
CA GLY A 193 15.99 -12.28 8.73
C GLY A 193 17.15 -11.28 8.72
N ILE A 194 16.87 -10.04 8.30
CA ILE A 194 17.88 -9.00 8.25
C ILE A 194 18.05 -8.37 9.64
N ARG A 195 19.29 -8.35 10.14
CA ARG A 195 19.68 -7.75 11.41
C ARG A 195 20.45 -6.47 11.16
N CYS A 196 20.07 -5.39 11.82
CA CYS A 196 20.78 -4.12 11.73
C CYS A 196 21.38 -3.76 13.08
N HIS A 197 22.63 -3.32 13.05
CA HIS A 197 23.39 -2.94 14.23
C HIS A 197 23.09 -1.48 14.59
N ILE A 198 22.74 -1.24 15.86
CA ILE A 198 22.55 0.08 16.46
C ILE A 198 23.93 0.64 16.79
N ALA A 199 24.22 1.83 16.28
CA ALA A 199 25.48 2.51 16.52
C ALA A 199 25.66 2.85 18.02
N PRO A 200 26.88 2.77 18.57
CA PRO A 200 27.13 3.02 19.98
C PRO A 200 26.90 4.49 20.38
N GLY A 201 26.50 4.70 21.64
CA GLY A 201 26.45 6.02 22.27
C GLY A 201 25.27 6.90 21.84
N GLN A 202 24.19 6.33 21.31
CA GLN A 202 23.01 7.07 20.86
C GLN A 202 21.79 6.81 21.75
N ASN A 203 21.12 7.88 22.19
CA ASN A 203 19.80 7.86 22.85
C ASN A 203 19.65 6.83 23.99
N ASP A 204 20.71 6.62 24.78
CA ASP A 204 20.79 5.64 25.87
C ASP A 204 20.47 4.18 25.47
N LEU A 205 20.45 3.89 24.16
CA LEU A 205 20.24 2.53 23.67
C LEU A 205 21.56 1.75 23.69
N PRO A 206 21.54 0.48 24.15
CA PRO A 206 22.70 -0.37 24.04
C PRO A 206 23.05 -0.63 22.57
N SER A 207 24.35 -0.63 22.26
CA SER A 207 24.86 -1.11 20.97
C SER A 207 24.50 -2.59 20.82
N GLY A 208 23.88 -2.96 19.71
CA GLY A 208 23.40 -4.32 19.49
C GLY A 208 22.56 -4.43 18.22
N TYR A 209 21.89 -5.57 18.05
CA TYR A 209 21.21 -5.91 16.79
C TYR A 209 19.69 -5.95 16.96
N VAL A 210 19.00 -5.27 16.05
CA VAL A 210 17.53 -5.30 15.90
C VAL A 210 17.14 -5.92 14.56
N LEU A 211 15.91 -6.42 14.45
CA LEU A 211 15.39 -6.96 13.19
C LEU A 211 14.81 -5.85 12.32
N LYS A 212 15.16 -5.86 11.03
CA LYS A 212 14.48 -5.01 10.03
C LYS A 212 13.06 -5.50 9.75
N HIS A 213 12.89 -6.82 9.70
CA HIS A 213 11.61 -7.48 9.52
C HIS A 213 11.45 -8.59 10.55
N PHE A 214 10.25 -8.75 11.10
CA PHE A 214 9.96 -9.82 12.06
C PHE A 214 8.66 -10.53 11.68
N ASN A 215 8.55 -11.79 12.09
CA ASN A 215 7.34 -12.60 11.89
C ASN A 215 6.59 -12.73 13.21
N GLN A 216 5.28 -12.49 13.16
CA GLN A 216 4.35 -12.70 14.26
C GLN A 216 3.06 -13.30 13.70
N ASP A 217 2.61 -14.41 14.27
CA ASP A 217 1.37 -15.10 13.89
C ASP A 217 1.26 -15.39 12.38
N GLY A 218 2.39 -15.81 11.78
CA GLY A 218 2.47 -16.10 10.33
C GLY A 218 2.49 -14.86 9.42
N THR A 219 2.56 -13.66 9.99
CA THR A 219 2.59 -12.39 9.26
C THR A 219 3.92 -11.69 9.44
N THR A 220 4.50 -11.15 8.35
CA THR A 220 5.74 -10.38 8.39
C THR A 220 5.47 -8.89 8.55
N PHE A 221 6.20 -8.25 9.47
CA PHE A 221 6.10 -6.83 9.78
C PHE A 221 7.45 -6.12 9.65
N ILE A 222 7.43 -4.81 9.39
CA ILE A 222 8.61 -3.95 9.54
C ILE A 222 8.90 -3.70 11.01
N GLY A 223 10.18 -3.78 11.37
CA GLY A 223 10.66 -3.43 12.71
C GLY A 223 10.82 -1.92 12.88
N PHE A 224 11.37 -1.26 11.85
CA PHE A 224 11.63 0.18 11.82
C PHE A 224 11.53 0.74 10.40
N GLN A 225 11.26 2.03 10.31
CA GLN A 225 11.20 2.84 9.10
C GLN A 225 12.58 3.41 8.75
N ASN A 226 12.85 3.64 7.48
CA ASN A 226 14.18 4.08 7.00
C ASN A 226 14.42 5.58 7.13
N PHE A 227 13.57 6.25 7.90
CA PHE A 227 13.68 7.66 8.23
C PHE A 227 13.22 7.88 9.67
N CYS A 228 13.83 8.89 10.25
CA CYS A 228 13.34 9.65 11.38
C CYS A 228 13.23 11.10 10.86
#